data_AF-A0A9Q1JXD2-F1
#
_entry.id   AF-A0A9Q1JXD2-F1
#
_cell.length_a   1.000
_cell.length_b   1.000
_cell.length_c   1.000
_cell.angle_alpha   90.00
_cell.angle_beta   90.00
_cell.angle_gamma   90.00
#
_symmetry.space_group_name_H-M   'P 1'
#
loop_
_entity.id
_entity.type
_entity.pdbx_description
1 polymer ?
#
loop_
_entity_poly.entity_id
_entity_poly.type
_entity_poly.pdbx_seq_one_letter_code
_entity_poly.pdbx_strand_id
1 'polypeptide(L)'
;MAKTNYMRLKGSQNLRLRLLLSTLSSTPIIIDDIRADDTWPGLRPHEISLLRLIERPLIVLGLFGKKPLSIRLKGITNDSKDPSVDTFRSTTLQILKRFGVPAEGLELKIESRGVPPKGGGEVILSVPIVRDSLTAVNWIDEGMVKRIRGVSFSTRVSVQFENTVIHSSRGIFNRLLPDVHIFTDHKAGVQAGNSPGYGVSLVAETTSGCYISADTVVSYARKEETADMEDDEKMDLKPPEDVGVEIASALLGEIEQGGVVDSTHQGLLFLLCAFCPQDVSKIRVGKLSPYGIETLRHIRDFLGVKFAIKPDPSTGTVILKCVGCGLKNLSRKVS
;
A
#
# COMPACT_ATOMS: atom_id res chain seq x y z
N MET A 1 -32.64 -20.70 -18.35
CA MET A 1 -31.29 -20.21 -17.98
C MET A 1 -31.42 -18.73 -17.65
N ALA A 2 -31.16 -18.33 -16.40
CA ALA A 2 -31.17 -16.91 -16.04
C ALA A 2 -30.04 -16.21 -16.82
N LYS A 3 -30.35 -15.09 -17.50
CA LYS A 3 -29.31 -14.26 -18.13
C LYS A 3 -28.43 -13.68 -17.03
N THR A 4 -27.22 -14.21 -16.88
CA THR A 4 -26.19 -13.63 -16.01
C THR A 4 -25.91 -12.22 -16.51
N ASN A 5 -26.23 -11.20 -15.71
CA ASN A 5 -25.99 -9.81 -16.05
C ASN A 5 -24.54 -9.46 -15.71
N TYR A 6 -23.71 -9.22 -16.73
CA TYR A 6 -22.30 -8.88 -16.55
C TYR A 6 -22.12 -7.36 -16.51
N MET A 7 -21.39 -6.88 -15.51
CA MET A 7 -20.96 -5.48 -15.48
C MET A 7 -19.80 -5.30 -16.45
N ARG A 8 -20.00 -4.45 -17.47
CA ARG A 8 -18.98 -4.18 -18.50
C ARG A 8 -18.11 -3.00 -18.10
N LEU A 9 -16.80 -3.20 -18.17
CA LEU A 9 -15.75 -2.23 -17.89
C LEU A 9 -14.80 -2.16 -19.08
N LYS A 10 -14.06 -1.07 -19.21
CA LYS A 10 -13.08 -0.88 -20.29
C LYS A 10 -11.68 -0.57 -19.76
N GLY A 11 -10.66 -1.01 -20.49
CA GLY A 11 -9.25 -0.71 -20.24
C GLY A 11 -8.63 -1.48 -19.07
N SER A 12 -7.30 -1.37 -18.97
CA SER A 12 -6.46 -2.06 -17.96
C SER A 12 -6.31 -1.32 -16.63
N GLN A 13 -6.77 -0.06 -16.54
CA GLN A 13 -6.64 0.77 -15.33
C GLN A 13 -7.31 0.10 -14.12
N ASN A 14 -6.61 0.05 -12.98
CA ASN A 14 -7.08 -0.55 -11.73
C ASN A 14 -7.60 -1.99 -11.84
N LEU A 15 -7.07 -2.79 -12.77
CA LEU A 15 -7.48 -4.18 -12.98
C LEU A 15 -7.51 -4.99 -11.67
N ARG A 16 -6.49 -4.80 -10.81
CA ARG A 16 -6.36 -5.46 -9.50
C ARG A 16 -7.56 -5.19 -8.58
N LEU A 17 -7.94 -3.92 -8.49
CA LEU A 17 -9.03 -3.47 -7.64
C LEU A 17 -10.39 -3.91 -8.16
N ARG A 18 -10.59 -3.87 -9.49
CA ARG A 18 -11.83 -4.32 -10.15
C ARG A 18 -12.07 -5.81 -9.91
N LEU A 19 -11.02 -6.63 -10.02
CA LEU A 19 -11.09 -8.07 -9.72
C LEU A 19 -11.38 -8.34 -8.23
N LEU A 20 -10.71 -7.62 -7.32
CA LEU A 20 -11.04 -7.70 -5.88
C LEU A 20 -12.52 -7.39 -5.64
N LEU A 21 -13.00 -6.25 -6.12
CA LEU A 21 -14.37 -5.83 -5.87
C LEU A 21 -15.35 -6.85 -6.43
N SER A 22 -15.16 -7.29 -7.67
CA SER A 22 -15.96 -8.36 -8.30
C SER A 22 -16.01 -9.64 -7.46
N THR A 23 -14.89 -10.08 -6.89
CA THR A 23 -14.86 -11.27 -6.02
C THR A 23 -15.60 -11.07 -4.70
N LEU A 24 -15.48 -9.90 -4.07
CA LEU A 24 -16.15 -9.60 -2.79
C LEU A 24 -17.65 -9.32 -2.95
N SER A 25 -18.06 -8.61 -4.00
CA SER A 25 -19.47 -8.31 -4.29
C SER A 25 -20.17 -9.43 -5.07
N SER A 26 -19.43 -10.47 -5.49
CA SER A 26 -19.93 -11.55 -6.34
C SER A 26 -20.62 -11.06 -7.62
N THR A 27 -20.21 -9.89 -8.13
CA THR A 27 -20.71 -9.35 -9.40
C THR A 27 -19.85 -9.84 -10.55
N PRO A 28 -20.41 -10.56 -11.52
CA PRO A 28 -19.66 -11.01 -12.68
C PRO A 28 -19.33 -9.80 -13.57
N ILE A 29 -18.06 -9.69 -13.97
CA ILE A 29 -17.56 -8.57 -14.80
C ILE A 29 -17.04 -9.04 -16.14
N ILE A 30 -17.09 -8.15 -17.13
CA ILE A 30 -16.38 -8.27 -18.41
C ILE A 30 -15.53 -7.00 -18.55
N ILE A 31 -14.25 -7.16 -18.89
CA ILE A 31 -13.34 -6.04 -19.11
C ILE A 31 -12.89 -6.10 -20.57
N ASP A 32 -13.39 -5.15 -21.36
CA ASP A 32 -13.08 -5.02 -22.79
C ASP A 32 -11.93 -4.02 -23.00
N ASP A 33 -11.35 -4.01 -24.20
CA ASP A 33 -10.36 -3.02 -24.66
C ASP A 33 -9.12 -2.90 -23.75
N ILE A 34 -8.58 -4.03 -23.28
CA ILE A 34 -7.36 -4.05 -22.48
C ILE A 34 -6.17 -3.71 -23.40
N ARG A 35 -5.70 -2.45 -23.32
CA ARG A 35 -4.56 -1.94 -24.11
C ARG A 35 -4.74 -2.13 -25.61
N ALA A 36 -5.93 -1.87 -26.14
CA ALA A 36 -6.21 -2.05 -27.56
C ALA A 36 -5.30 -1.21 -28.47
N ASP A 37 -4.84 -0.05 -27.97
CA ASP A 37 -4.05 0.93 -28.71
C ASP A 37 -2.54 0.90 -28.39
N ASP A 38 -2.07 0.02 -27.49
CA ASP A 38 -0.65 -0.08 -27.13
C ASP A 38 0.12 -0.94 -28.15
N THR A 39 1.43 -0.72 -28.27
CA THR A 39 2.36 -1.56 -29.08
C THR A 39 2.24 -3.05 -28.76
N TRP A 40 1.98 -3.36 -27.48
CA TRP A 40 1.77 -4.71 -26.97
C TRP A 40 0.38 -4.83 -26.36
N PRO A 41 -0.65 -5.17 -27.18
CA PRO A 41 -2.03 -5.20 -26.72
C PRO A 41 -2.32 -6.39 -25.80
N GLY A 42 -3.33 -6.23 -24.95
CA GLY A 42 -3.79 -7.27 -24.02
C GLY A 42 -3.18 -7.20 -22.62
N LEU A 43 -3.27 -8.33 -21.91
CA LEU A 43 -2.79 -8.45 -20.53
C LEU A 43 -1.27 -8.57 -20.50
N ARG A 44 -0.63 -7.82 -19.60
CA ARG A 44 0.83 -7.94 -19.40
C ARG A 44 1.16 -9.23 -18.65
N PRO A 45 2.38 -9.80 -18.79
CA PRO A 45 2.77 -11.02 -18.10
C PRO A 45 2.56 -10.98 -16.58
N HIS A 46 2.74 -9.81 -15.94
CA HIS A 46 2.50 -9.64 -14.50
C HIS A 46 1.02 -9.59 -14.12
N GLU A 47 0.11 -9.26 -15.05
CA GLU A 47 -1.34 -9.32 -14.84
C GLU A 47 -1.89 -10.72 -15.09
N ILE A 48 -1.31 -11.44 -16.06
CA ILE A 48 -1.60 -12.85 -16.34
C ILE A 48 -1.14 -13.74 -15.18
N SER A 49 0.00 -13.39 -14.56
CA SER A 49 0.42 -13.94 -13.29
C SER A 49 -0.43 -13.36 -12.16
N LEU A 50 -1.71 -13.75 -12.12
CA LEU A 50 -2.70 -13.40 -11.11
C LEU A 50 -2.16 -13.53 -9.66
N LEU A 51 -1.13 -14.36 -9.47
CA LEU A 51 -0.41 -14.58 -8.21
C LEU A 51 0.55 -13.45 -7.77
N ARG A 52 0.90 -12.49 -8.65
CA ARG A 52 1.70 -11.31 -8.27
C ARG A 52 0.84 -10.07 -7.94
N LEU A 53 -0.48 -10.18 -8.04
CA LEU A 53 -1.43 -9.07 -7.94
C LEU A 53 -1.81 -8.65 -6.49
N ILE A 54 -1.01 -9.02 -5.49
CA ILE A 54 -1.55 -9.57 -4.23
C ILE A 54 -1.22 -8.76 -2.97
N GLU A 55 -0.68 -7.55 -3.03
CA GLU A 55 -0.37 -6.85 -1.76
C GLU A 55 -1.60 -6.31 -1.03
N ARG A 56 -2.42 -5.47 -1.68
CA ARG A 56 -3.63 -4.90 -1.07
C ARG A 56 -4.86 -5.80 -1.21
N PRO A 57 -5.10 -6.45 -2.37
CA PRO A 57 -6.27 -7.30 -2.56
C PRO A 57 -6.31 -8.52 -1.63
N LEU A 58 -5.14 -9.13 -1.40
CA LEU A 58 -5.05 -10.38 -0.66
C LEU A 58 -5.39 -10.20 0.82
N ILE A 59 -5.02 -9.07 1.43
CA ILE A 59 -5.39 -8.81 2.82
C ILE A 59 -6.90 -8.84 2.93
N VAL A 60 -7.59 -8.04 2.11
CA VAL A 60 -9.04 -7.90 2.20
C VAL A 60 -9.69 -9.26 1.97
N LEU A 61 -9.25 -10.03 0.98
CA LEU A 61 -9.74 -11.40 0.75
C LEU A 61 -9.43 -12.35 1.92
N GLY A 62 -8.23 -12.24 2.51
CA GLY A 62 -7.79 -13.03 3.65
C GLY A 62 -8.63 -12.78 4.90
N LEU A 63 -9.01 -11.52 5.15
CA LEU A 63 -9.86 -11.12 6.28
C LEU A 63 -11.26 -11.77 6.20
N PHE A 64 -11.82 -11.93 5.00
CA PHE A 64 -13.12 -12.56 4.75
C PHE A 64 -13.01 -14.03 4.28
N GLY A 65 -11.86 -14.66 4.53
CA GLY A 65 -11.59 -16.05 4.18
C GLY A 65 -12.25 -17.08 5.10
N LYS A 66 -12.20 -18.37 4.68
CA LYS A 66 -12.65 -19.52 5.48
C LYS A 66 -11.66 -19.96 6.56
N LYS A 67 -10.37 -19.83 6.25
CA LYS A 67 -9.24 -20.24 7.10
C LYS A 67 -8.27 -19.06 7.17
N PRO A 68 -7.50 -18.92 8.27
CA PRO A 68 -6.45 -17.91 8.35
C PRO A 68 -5.50 -18.09 7.18
N LEU A 69 -5.06 -16.97 6.60
CA LEU A 69 -4.20 -16.98 5.44
C LEU A 69 -2.75 -17.00 5.91
N SER A 70 -1.98 -17.99 5.48
CA SER A 70 -0.53 -17.98 5.63
C SER A 70 0.09 -18.23 4.26
N ILE A 71 0.72 -17.20 3.71
CA ILE A 71 1.28 -17.23 2.36
C ILE A 71 2.73 -16.79 2.41
N ARG A 72 3.55 -17.54 1.67
CA ARG A 72 4.94 -17.20 1.38
C ARG A 72 5.02 -16.65 -0.04
N LEU A 73 5.29 -15.35 -0.14
CA LEU A 73 5.45 -14.64 -1.41
C LEU A 73 6.94 -14.56 -1.74
N LYS A 74 7.27 -14.88 -3.00
CA LYS A 74 8.64 -14.83 -3.53
C LYS A 74 8.69 -13.90 -4.74
N GLY A 75 9.60 -12.94 -4.75
CA GLY A 75 9.71 -11.99 -5.84
C GLY A 75 10.51 -10.74 -5.50
N ILE A 76 10.06 -9.61 -6.05
CA ILE A 76 10.54 -8.29 -5.70
C ILE A 76 9.78 -7.84 -4.44
N THR A 77 10.49 -7.34 -3.44
CA THR A 77 9.94 -6.87 -2.15
C THR A 77 9.82 -5.36 -2.08
N ASN A 78 10.57 -4.65 -2.92
CA ASN A 78 10.70 -3.20 -2.89
C ASN A 78 10.89 -2.72 -4.33
N ASP A 79 10.00 -1.87 -4.79
CA ASP A 79 10.05 -1.21 -6.10
C ASP A 79 9.87 0.31 -5.92
N SER A 80 10.08 1.11 -6.97
CA SER A 80 9.83 2.55 -6.94
C SER A 80 8.36 2.93 -7.10
N LYS A 81 7.54 2.03 -7.67
CA LYS A 81 6.12 2.31 -8.01
C LYS A 81 5.13 1.83 -6.96
N ASP A 82 5.37 0.66 -6.37
CA ASP A 82 4.48 0.03 -5.38
C ASP A 82 5.01 0.26 -3.94
N PRO A 83 4.13 0.30 -2.92
CA PRO A 83 4.55 0.52 -1.54
C PRO A 83 5.44 -0.61 -1.03
N SER A 84 6.51 -0.28 -0.33
CA SER A 84 7.43 -1.25 0.25
C SER A 84 6.79 -2.14 1.32
N VAL A 85 7.37 -3.33 1.50
CA VAL A 85 7.05 -4.27 2.59
C VAL A 85 7.19 -3.65 3.99
N ASP A 86 8.09 -2.67 4.16
CA ASP A 86 8.27 -1.96 5.43
C ASP A 86 7.14 -0.96 5.68
N THR A 87 6.75 -0.19 4.66
CA THR A 87 5.58 0.70 4.71
C THR A 87 4.32 -0.12 5.02
N PHE A 88 4.17 -1.28 4.38
CA PHE A 88 3.06 -2.19 4.66
C PHE A 88 3.04 -2.66 6.13
N ARG A 89 4.17 -3.13 6.64
CA ARG A 89 4.28 -3.63 8.03
C ARG A 89 4.01 -2.53 9.05
N SER A 90 4.54 -1.33 8.82
CA SER A 90 4.49 -0.21 9.76
C SER A 90 3.16 0.55 9.71
N THR A 91 2.56 0.70 8.53
CA THR A 91 1.38 1.57 8.31
C THR A 91 0.13 0.75 8.04
N THR A 92 0.13 -0.09 7.00
CA THR A 92 -1.05 -0.89 6.60
C THR A 92 -1.57 -1.75 7.75
N LEU A 93 -0.69 -2.45 8.46
CA LEU A 93 -1.12 -3.31 9.58
C LEU A 93 -1.77 -2.51 10.73
N GLN A 94 -1.33 -1.27 10.96
CA GLN A 94 -1.91 -0.42 12.01
C GLN A 94 -3.28 0.11 11.61
N ILE A 95 -3.45 0.48 10.33
CA ILE A 95 -4.76 0.82 9.77
C ILE A 95 -5.72 -0.34 9.97
N LEU A 96 -5.34 -1.58 9.61
CA LEU A 96 -6.19 -2.76 9.77
C LEU A 96 -6.60 -3.02 11.22
N LYS A 97 -5.67 -2.90 12.18
CA LYS A 97 -5.98 -3.03 13.61
C LYS A 97 -7.04 -2.03 14.06
N ARG A 98 -7.01 -0.81 13.53
CA ARG A 98 -8.00 0.23 13.86
C ARG A 98 -9.42 -0.09 13.35
N PHE A 99 -9.53 -0.87 12.27
CA PHE A 99 -10.80 -1.40 11.77
C PHE A 99 -11.26 -2.68 12.50
N GLY A 100 -10.60 -3.06 13.60
CA GLY A 100 -10.99 -4.19 14.45
C GLY A 100 -10.42 -5.54 14.01
N VAL A 101 -9.42 -5.55 13.12
CA VAL A 101 -8.71 -6.79 12.77
C VAL A 101 -7.86 -7.22 13.96
N PRO A 102 -7.97 -8.48 14.44
CA PRO A 102 -7.15 -8.98 15.55
C PRO A 102 -5.65 -8.82 15.26
N ALA A 103 -4.90 -8.29 16.23
CA ALA A 103 -3.45 -8.23 16.13
C ALA A 103 -2.82 -9.63 16.19
N GLU A 104 -3.48 -10.57 16.87
CA GLU A 104 -3.06 -11.97 16.92
C GLU A 104 -3.21 -12.62 15.54
N GLY A 105 -2.08 -13.02 14.95
CA GLY A 105 -2.03 -13.66 13.64
C GLY A 105 -1.95 -12.72 12.44
N LEU A 106 -1.95 -11.40 12.65
CA LEU A 106 -1.69 -10.40 11.61
C LEU A 106 -0.21 -9.99 11.64
N GLU A 107 0.60 -10.60 10.79
CA GLU A 107 2.04 -10.39 10.76
C GLU A 107 2.60 -10.45 9.33
N LEU A 108 3.57 -9.59 9.03
CA LEU A 108 4.40 -9.67 7.84
C LEU A 108 5.86 -9.87 8.26
N LYS A 109 6.40 -11.06 8.00
CA LYS A 109 7.79 -11.42 8.27
C LYS A 109 8.61 -11.37 6.99
N ILE A 110 9.73 -10.65 7.03
CA ILE A 110 10.66 -10.52 5.90
C ILE A 110 11.82 -11.51 6.14
N GLU A 111 11.90 -12.57 5.33
CA GLU A 111 12.97 -13.58 5.42
C GLU A 111 14.17 -13.19 4.53
N SER A 112 13.89 -12.73 3.32
CA SER A 112 14.88 -12.19 2.40
C SER A 112 14.33 -10.98 1.65
N ARG A 113 15.22 -10.06 1.26
CA ARG A 113 14.87 -8.89 0.46
C ARG A 113 15.29 -9.09 -0.98
N GLY A 114 14.54 -8.50 -1.91
CA GLY A 114 14.87 -8.56 -3.33
C GLY A 114 14.39 -7.32 -4.04
N VAL A 115 15.32 -6.57 -4.62
CA VAL A 115 15.03 -5.39 -5.45
C VAL A 115 15.00 -5.78 -6.93
N PRO A 116 14.38 -4.98 -7.81
CA PRO A 116 14.51 -5.18 -9.25
C PRO A 116 15.99 -5.09 -9.69
N PRO A 117 16.37 -5.70 -10.84
CA PRO A 117 15.51 -6.42 -11.79
C PRO A 117 15.28 -7.91 -11.46
N LYS A 118 16.19 -8.57 -10.76
CA LYS A 118 16.13 -10.05 -10.55
C LYS A 118 15.33 -10.47 -9.32
N GLY A 119 15.04 -9.55 -8.39
CA GLY A 119 14.29 -9.83 -7.17
C GLY A 119 14.96 -10.88 -6.30
N GLY A 120 14.20 -11.88 -5.85
CA GLY A 120 14.69 -12.99 -5.02
C GLY A 120 14.43 -12.80 -3.52
N GLY A 121 13.57 -11.85 -3.16
CA GLY A 121 13.09 -11.69 -1.80
C GLY A 121 11.94 -12.66 -1.48
N GLU A 122 11.77 -12.90 -0.20
CA GLU A 122 10.79 -13.82 0.37
C GLU A 122 10.16 -13.18 1.60
N VAL A 123 8.83 -13.07 1.58
CA VAL A 123 8.05 -12.56 2.69
C VAL A 123 6.96 -13.56 3.07
N ILE A 124 6.71 -13.70 4.36
CA ILE A 124 5.66 -14.53 4.92
C ILE A 124 4.60 -13.60 5.48
N LEU A 125 3.43 -13.60 4.84
CA LEU A 125 2.25 -12.86 5.27
C LEU A 125 1.31 -13.81 5.99
N SER A 126 0.94 -13.46 7.21
CA SER A 126 -0.11 -14.09 7.99
C SER A 126 -1.26 -13.11 8.19
N VAL A 127 -2.47 -13.52 7.81
CA VAL A 127 -3.69 -12.71 7.95
C VAL A 127 -4.74 -13.50 8.72
N PRO A 128 -5.25 -12.98 9.85
CA PRO A 128 -6.30 -13.63 10.61
C PRO A 128 -7.65 -13.41 9.94
N ILE A 129 -8.64 -14.20 10.35
CA ILE A 129 -10.01 -14.05 9.87
C ILE A 129 -10.76 -13.06 10.78
N VAL A 130 -11.54 -12.17 10.18
CA VAL A 130 -12.50 -11.34 10.91
C VAL A 130 -13.73 -12.18 11.27
N ARG A 131 -14.10 -12.21 12.56
CA ARG A 131 -15.15 -13.11 13.07
C ARG A 131 -16.53 -12.81 12.48
N ASP A 132 -16.91 -11.54 12.42
CA ASP A 132 -18.22 -11.10 11.94
C ASP A 132 -18.11 -10.00 10.87
N SER A 133 -17.67 -8.80 11.26
CA SER A 133 -17.47 -7.65 10.38
C SER A 133 -16.31 -6.77 10.87
N LEU A 134 -15.87 -5.85 10.02
CA LEU A 134 -15.02 -4.74 10.46
C LEU A 134 -15.81 -3.80 11.37
N THR A 135 -15.11 -2.87 12.02
CA THR A 135 -15.71 -1.82 12.85
C THR A 135 -15.75 -0.50 12.10
N ALA A 136 -16.86 0.23 12.20
CA ALA A 136 -16.95 1.58 11.65
C ALA A 136 -16.09 2.53 12.50
N VAL A 137 -15.39 3.45 11.84
CA VAL A 137 -14.41 4.31 12.50
C VAL A 137 -14.79 5.79 12.33
N ASN A 138 -14.67 6.56 13.41
CA ASN A 138 -14.65 8.01 13.39
C ASN A 138 -13.21 8.51 13.54
N TRP A 139 -12.56 8.81 12.43
CA TRP A 139 -11.14 9.16 12.35
C TRP A 139 -10.96 10.52 11.69
N ILE A 140 -11.17 11.57 12.48
CA ILE A 140 -11.12 12.97 12.02
C ILE A 140 -9.90 13.70 12.59
N ASP A 141 -9.45 13.30 13.77
CA ASP A 141 -8.33 13.93 14.46
C ASP A 141 -6.98 13.43 13.92
N GLU A 142 -6.21 14.35 13.34
CA GLU A 142 -4.88 14.10 12.78
C GLU A 142 -3.81 14.04 13.87
N GLY A 143 -4.01 14.78 14.98
CA GLY A 143 -3.04 14.93 16.05
C GLY A 143 -1.74 15.61 15.60
N MET A 144 -0.78 15.71 16.53
CA MET A 144 0.57 16.21 16.25
C MET A 144 1.50 15.04 16.01
N VAL A 145 2.50 15.20 15.13
CA VAL A 145 3.57 14.20 14.95
C VAL A 145 4.34 14.08 16.26
N LYS A 146 4.25 12.91 16.90
CA LYS A 146 4.94 12.60 18.16
C LYS A 146 6.37 12.16 17.91
N ARG A 147 6.58 11.33 16.89
CA ARG A 147 7.86 10.69 16.60
C ARG A 147 7.93 10.19 15.18
N ILE A 148 9.15 10.01 14.68
CA ILE A 148 9.41 9.39 13.37
C ILE A 148 10.15 8.07 13.59
N ARG A 149 9.67 7.03 12.93
CA ARG A 149 10.32 5.73 12.82
C ARG A 149 10.65 5.44 11.37
N GLY A 150 11.56 4.53 11.12
CA GLY A 150 11.84 4.11 9.76
C GLY A 150 12.71 2.87 9.69
N VAL A 151 12.82 2.31 8.51
CA VAL A 151 13.72 1.20 8.21
C VAL A 151 14.48 1.55 6.94
N SER A 152 15.81 1.62 7.04
CA SER A 152 16.71 1.65 5.91
C SER A 152 17.22 0.24 5.66
N PHE A 153 17.17 -0.22 4.42
CA PHE A 153 17.67 -1.54 4.05
C PHE A 153 18.69 -1.42 2.93
N SER A 154 19.58 -2.40 2.85
CA SER A 154 20.48 -2.59 1.73
C SER A 154 20.66 -4.06 1.41
N THR A 155 20.76 -4.34 0.12
CA THR A 155 20.92 -5.68 -0.43
C THR A 155 22.07 -5.67 -1.42
N ARG A 156 23.08 -6.53 -1.20
CA ARG A 156 24.28 -6.66 -2.06
C ARG A 156 25.04 -5.35 -2.32
N VAL A 157 24.91 -4.36 -1.43
CA VAL A 157 25.69 -3.12 -1.42
C VAL A 157 26.25 -2.89 -0.01
N SER A 158 27.15 -1.92 0.14
CA SER A 158 27.77 -1.61 1.43
C SER A 158 26.76 -1.04 2.43
N VAL A 159 26.92 -1.37 3.73
CA VAL A 159 26.14 -0.78 4.84
C VAL A 159 26.29 0.75 4.89
N GLN A 160 27.37 1.29 4.32
CA GLN A 160 27.60 2.74 4.27
C GLN A 160 26.46 3.50 3.60
N PHE A 161 25.81 2.92 2.57
CA PHE A 161 24.67 3.54 1.92
C PHE A 161 23.52 3.79 2.90
N GLU A 162 23.19 2.81 3.76
CA GLU A 162 22.16 2.98 4.79
C GLU A 162 22.53 4.07 5.80
N ASN A 163 23.78 4.05 6.28
CA ASN A 163 24.24 5.02 7.28
C ASN A 163 24.18 6.46 6.75
N THR A 164 24.56 6.65 5.48
CA THR A 164 24.50 7.96 4.82
C THR A 164 23.06 8.44 4.64
N VAL A 165 22.14 7.58 4.20
CA VAL A 165 20.71 7.89 4.09
C VAL A 165 20.13 8.25 5.47
N ILE A 166 20.44 7.48 6.50
CA ILE A 166 19.99 7.75 7.88
C ILE A 166 20.51 9.10 8.35
N HIS A 167 21.79 9.41 8.12
CA HIS A 167 22.40 10.66 8.56
C HIS A 167 21.77 11.88 7.86
N SER A 168 21.59 11.81 6.54
CA SER A 168 20.98 12.88 5.74
C SER A 168 19.51 13.11 6.12
N SER A 169 18.69 12.05 6.23
CA SER A 169 17.30 12.18 6.67
C SER A 169 17.18 12.73 8.10
N ARG A 170 17.99 12.24 9.05
CA ARG A 170 18.00 12.75 10.43
C ARG A 170 18.45 14.21 10.50
N GLY A 171 19.36 14.64 9.64
CA GLY A 171 19.81 16.04 9.56
C GLY A 171 18.67 17.03 9.30
N ILE A 172 17.62 16.60 8.62
CA ILE A 172 16.39 17.38 8.38
C ILE A 172 15.46 17.28 9.59
N PHE A 173 15.10 16.06 10.00
CA PHE A 173 14.09 15.87 11.06
C PHE A 173 14.52 16.36 12.44
N ASN A 174 15.80 16.26 12.79
CA ASN A 174 16.31 16.70 14.09
C ASN A 174 16.13 18.22 14.32
N ARG A 175 15.88 19.00 13.26
CA ARG A 175 15.54 20.43 13.37
C ARG A 175 14.09 20.64 13.83
N LEU A 176 13.23 19.64 13.66
CA LEU A 176 11.79 19.69 13.91
C LEU A 176 11.39 18.89 15.16
N LEU A 177 11.95 17.69 15.34
CA LEU A 177 11.70 16.85 16.51
C LEU A 177 12.93 16.01 16.91
N PRO A 178 13.12 15.73 18.21
CA PRO A 178 14.25 14.92 18.68
C PRO A 178 14.04 13.39 18.56
N ASP A 179 12.79 12.91 18.60
CA ASP A 179 12.46 11.47 18.64
C ASP A 179 12.39 10.88 17.21
N VAL A 180 13.55 10.72 16.58
CA VAL A 180 13.72 10.18 15.23
C VAL A 180 14.63 8.95 15.27
N HIS A 181 14.05 7.78 14.98
CA HIS A 181 14.79 6.51 14.98
C HIS A 181 14.57 5.73 13.68
N ILE A 182 15.64 5.54 12.91
CA ILE A 182 15.63 4.75 11.68
C ILE A 182 16.48 3.50 11.93
N PHE A 183 15.87 2.32 11.77
CA PHE A 183 16.54 1.03 11.94
C PHE A 183 17.27 0.62 10.66
N THR A 184 18.41 -0.04 10.80
CA THR A 184 19.17 -0.65 9.69
C THR A 184 18.77 -2.11 9.50
N ASP A 185 18.50 -2.52 8.27
CA ASP A 185 18.21 -3.90 7.88
C ASP A 185 19.08 -4.33 6.69
N HIS A 186 20.39 -4.38 6.93
CA HIS A 186 21.36 -4.87 5.96
C HIS A 186 21.21 -6.39 5.76
N LYS A 187 21.06 -6.81 4.50
CA LYS A 187 21.06 -8.23 4.12
C LYS A 187 22.26 -8.57 3.25
N ALA A 188 22.92 -9.68 3.58
CA ALA A 188 24.05 -10.23 2.84
C ALA A 188 23.81 -11.68 2.39
N GLY A 189 24.59 -12.16 1.42
CA GLY A 189 24.51 -13.53 0.91
C GLY A 189 23.17 -13.85 0.25
N VAL A 190 22.58 -15.00 0.59
CA VAL A 190 21.33 -15.50 0.00
C VAL A 190 20.13 -14.64 0.40
N GLN A 191 20.15 -14.03 1.59
CA GLN A 191 19.05 -13.19 2.10
C GLN A 191 18.97 -11.82 1.40
N ALA A 192 20.01 -11.44 0.65
CA ALA A 192 20.09 -10.18 -0.09
C ALA A 192 19.47 -10.27 -1.50
N GLY A 193 18.77 -11.36 -1.81
CA GLY A 193 18.18 -11.57 -3.14
C GLY A 193 19.24 -11.64 -4.23
N ASN A 194 18.89 -11.24 -5.45
CA ASN A 194 19.72 -11.39 -6.65
C ASN A 194 20.21 -10.06 -7.25
N SER A 195 19.79 -8.94 -6.70
CA SER A 195 20.07 -7.61 -7.26
C SER A 195 20.60 -6.63 -6.20
N PRO A 196 21.56 -5.77 -6.55
CA PRO A 196 22.05 -4.72 -5.67
C PRO A 196 21.09 -3.53 -5.61
N GLY A 197 20.84 -3.04 -4.39
CA GLY A 197 20.02 -1.88 -4.15
C GLY A 197 19.92 -1.52 -2.67
N TYR A 198 19.35 -0.36 -2.41
CA TYR A 198 19.08 0.14 -1.07
C TYR A 198 17.82 0.98 -1.10
N GLY A 199 17.22 1.17 0.06
CA GLY A 199 16.01 1.96 0.18
C GLY A 199 15.70 2.29 1.61
N VAL A 200 14.74 3.19 1.78
CA VAL A 200 14.33 3.69 3.07
C VAL A 200 12.82 3.87 3.08
N SER A 201 12.20 3.42 4.16
CA SER A 201 10.79 3.65 4.47
C SER A 201 10.74 4.41 5.80
N LEU A 202 10.05 5.54 5.80
CA LEU A 202 9.84 6.37 6.97
C LEU A 202 8.35 6.42 7.31
N VAL A 203 8.06 6.46 8.60
CA VAL A 203 6.71 6.59 9.14
C VAL A 203 6.68 7.63 10.25
N ALA A 204 5.79 8.59 10.12
CA ALA A 204 5.47 9.56 11.16
C ALA A 204 4.27 9.04 11.97
N GLU A 205 4.46 8.95 13.29
CA GLU A 205 3.40 8.56 14.22
C GLU A 205 2.85 9.78 14.93
N THR A 206 1.53 9.98 14.86
CA THR A 206 0.86 11.10 15.52
C THR A 206 0.30 10.73 16.90
N THR A 207 -0.01 11.74 17.71
CA THR A 207 -0.63 11.58 19.03
C THR A 207 -2.03 10.94 18.97
N SER A 208 -2.74 11.07 17.84
CA SER A 208 -4.07 10.47 17.62
C SER A 208 -4.00 9.05 16.98
N GLY A 209 -2.79 8.50 16.87
CA GLY A 209 -2.54 7.17 16.31
C GLY A 209 -2.64 7.11 14.79
N CYS A 210 -2.31 8.21 14.10
CA CYS A 210 -2.13 8.23 12.66
C CYS A 210 -0.71 7.80 12.28
N TYR A 211 -0.60 7.12 11.15
CA TYR A 211 0.65 6.65 10.57
C TYR A 211 0.71 7.19 9.15
N ILE A 212 1.62 8.13 8.92
CA ILE A 212 1.86 8.74 7.60
C ILE A 212 3.19 8.20 7.12
N SER A 213 3.22 7.62 5.93
CA SER A 213 4.40 6.93 5.42
C SER A 213 4.87 7.48 4.09
N ALA A 214 6.17 7.39 3.89
CA ALA A 214 6.82 7.62 2.60
C ALA A 214 7.93 6.59 2.44
N ASP A 215 8.18 6.16 1.21
CA ASP A 215 9.26 5.24 0.89
C ASP A 215 9.91 5.53 -0.44
N THR A 216 11.17 5.12 -0.57
CA THR A 216 11.97 5.29 -1.78
C THR A 216 12.96 4.14 -1.88
N VAL A 217 13.16 3.65 -3.11
CA VAL A 217 14.03 2.52 -3.42
C VAL A 217 14.93 2.90 -4.58
N VAL A 218 16.22 2.64 -4.43
CA VAL A 218 17.22 2.76 -5.49
C VAL A 218 17.75 1.38 -5.81
N SER A 219 17.53 0.94 -7.05
CA SER A 219 18.07 -0.31 -7.59
C SER A 219 19.16 -0.01 -8.62
N TYR A 220 20.22 -0.81 -8.62
CA TYR A 220 21.28 -0.68 -9.62
C TYR A 220 20.99 -1.67 -10.75
N ALA A 221 20.29 -1.22 -11.80
CA ALA A 221 20.18 -1.99 -13.03
C ALA A 221 21.53 -1.98 -13.76
N ARG A 222 22.10 -3.16 -14.06
CA ARG A 222 23.19 -3.25 -15.03
C ARG A 222 22.59 -3.05 -16.44
N LYS A 223 23.22 -2.18 -17.23
CA LYS A 223 22.83 -1.74 -18.60
C LYS A 223 22.57 -2.86 -19.62
N GLU A 224 22.80 -4.13 -19.30
CA GLU A 224 22.69 -5.24 -20.26
C GLU A 224 21.31 -5.93 -20.26
N GLU A 225 20.41 -5.65 -19.30
CA GLU A 225 19.12 -6.35 -19.16
C GLU A 225 17.87 -5.48 -19.47
N THR A 226 18.05 -4.24 -19.97
CA THR A 226 16.94 -3.29 -20.21
C THR A 226 16.46 -3.23 -21.66
N ALA A 227 16.79 -4.21 -22.51
CA ALA A 227 16.36 -4.21 -23.92
C ALA A 227 14.82 -4.33 -24.10
N ASP A 228 14.08 -4.75 -23.08
CA ASP A 228 12.63 -5.02 -23.16
C ASP A 228 11.76 -4.13 -22.23
N MET A 229 12.32 -3.08 -21.61
CA MET A 229 11.54 -2.14 -20.79
C MET A 229 11.46 -0.77 -21.46
N GLU A 230 10.41 -0.57 -22.27
CA GLU A 230 9.94 0.75 -22.70
C GLU A 230 9.33 1.49 -21.49
N ASP A 231 10.21 2.06 -20.67
CA ASP A 231 9.98 3.21 -19.80
C ASP A 231 11.39 3.72 -19.46
N ASP A 232 11.97 4.41 -20.44
CA ASP A 232 13.32 4.92 -20.47
C ASP A 232 13.45 6.16 -19.55
N GLU A 233 13.13 6.00 -18.25
CA GLU A 233 13.68 6.88 -17.23
C GLU A 233 15.04 6.32 -16.85
N LYS A 234 16.10 6.95 -17.37
CA LYS A 234 17.44 6.85 -16.79
C LYS A 234 17.28 6.99 -15.27
N MET A 235 17.33 5.87 -14.54
CA MET A 235 17.53 5.90 -13.11
C MET A 235 18.97 6.35 -12.91
N ASP A 236 19.16 7.67 -13.00
CA ASP A 236 20.39 8.32 -12.59
C ASP A 236 20.66 7.84 -11.17
N LEU A 237 21.84 7.27 -10.97
CA LEU A 237 22.29 6.77 -9.68
C LEU A 237 22.40 7.96 -8.73
N LYS A 238 21.28 8.28 -8.07
CA LYS A 238 21.23 9.35 -7.08
C LYS A 238 22.18 8.99 -5.94
N PRO A 239 22.98 9.94 -5.45
CA PRO A 239 23.81 9.70 -4.29
C PRO A 239 22.90 9.42 -3.08
N PRO A 240 23.35 8.57 -2.13
CA PRO A 240 22.56 8.19 -0.97
C PRO A 240 22.17 9.39 -0.08
N GLU A 241 22.97 10.45 -0.08
CA GLU A 241 22.64 11.70 0.60
C GLU A 241 21.37 12.33 0.03
N ASP A 242 21.25 12.42 -1.28
CA ASP A 242 20.09 13.01 -1.96
C ASP A 242 18.84 12.17 -1.74
N VAL A 243 18.98 10.84 -1.74
CA VAL A 243 17.87 9.92 -1.41
C VAL A 243 17.34 10.19 0.00
N GLY A 244 18.23 10.41 0.96
CA GLY A 244 17.84 10.73 2.33
C GLY A 244 17.18 12.10 2.49
N VAL A 245 17.53 13.08 1.65
CA VAL A 245 16.87 14.40 1.59
C VAL A 245 15.51 14.29 0.90
N GLU A 246 15.43 13.55 -0.20
CA GLU A 246 14.22 13.33 -0.99
C GLU A 246 13.15 12.65 -0.15
N ILE A 247 13.47 11.55 0.52
CA ILE A 247 12.51 10.84 1.37
C ILE A 247 12.03 11.70 2.54
N ALA A 248 12.92 12.49 3.13
CA ALA A 248 12.56 13.37 4.24
C ALA A 248 11.60 14.46 3.78
N SER A 249 11.87 15.04 2.61
CA SER A 249 11.01 16.03 1.97
C SER A 249 9.67 15.43 1.56
N ALA A 250 9.66 14.20 1.03
CA ALA A 250 8.44 13.48 0.66
C ALA A 250 7.56 13.21 1.89
N LEU A 251 8.13 12.74 3.00
CA LEU A 251 7.38 12.54 4.24
C LEU A 251 6.82 13.85 4.79
N LEU A 252 7.60 14.93 4.77
CA LEU A 252 7.12 16.25 5.20
C LEU A 252 6.00 16.77 4.29
N GLY A 253 6.06 16.51 2.98
CA GLY A 253 5.00 16.85 2.05
C GLY A 253 3.71 16.06 2.29
N GLU A 254 3.80 14.78 2.68
CA GLU A 254 2.64 13.99 3.10
C GLU A 254 2.05 14.49 4.43
N ILE A 255 2.89 14.91 5.37
CA ILE A 255 2.45 15.54 6.63
C ILE A 255 1.77 16.89 6.36
N GLU A 256 2.31 17.70 5.45
CA GLU A 256 1.75 19.01 5.07
C GLU A 256 0.37 18.88 4.41
N GLN A 257 0.16 17.85 3.58
CA GLN A 257 -1.15 17.57 3.00
C GLN A 257 -2.21 17.23 4.04
N GLY A 258 -1.79 16.79 5.23
CA GLY A 258 -2.64 16.44 6.34
C GLY A 258 -3.53 15.22 6.08
N GLY A 259 -4.47 15.02 6.99
CA GLY A 259 -5.33 13.86 7.03
C GLY A 259 -4.75 12.70 7.83
N VAL A 260 -5.56 11.66 7.98
CA VAL A 260 -5.27 10.55 8.88
C VAL A 260 -4.42 9.44 8.26
N VAL A 261 -4.27 9.47 6.94
CA VAL A 261 -3.48 8.53 6.12
C VAL A 261 -2.79 9.29 5.00
N ASP A 262 -1.65 8.76 4.56
CA ASP A 262 -0.93 9.24 3.38
C ASP A 262 -1.68 8.98 2.07
N SER A 263 -1.26 9.68 1.01
CA SER A 263 -1.82 9.62 -0.34
C SER A 263 -1.89 8.20 -0.91
N THR A 264 -0.92 7.35 -0.55
CA THR A 264 -0.79 5.98 -1.01
C THR A 264 -1.81 5.05 -0.33
N HIS A 265 -2.15 5.26 0.95
CA HIS A 265 -3.12 4.42 1.67
C HIS A 265 -4.59 4.87 1.57
N GLN A 266 -4.88 6.04 0.95
CA GLN A 266 -6.25 6.53 0.76
C GLN A 266 -7.20 5.49 0.17
N GLY A 267 -6.78 4.79 -0.89
CA GLY A 267 -7.62 3.78 -1.54
C GLY A 267 -7.97 2.61 -0.61
N LEU A 268 -7.01 2.13 0.20
CA LEU A 268 -7.26 1.08 1.18
C LEU A 268 -8.23 1.56 2.26
N LEU A 269 -8.06 2.79 2.75
CA LEU A 269 -8.94 3.38 3.75
C LEU A 269 -10.40 3.43 3.28
N PHE A 270 -10.62 3.89 2.03
CA PHE A 270 -11.97 3.95 1.46
C PHE A 270 -12.60 2.57 1.32
N LEU A 271 -11.82 1.56 0.93
CA LEU A 271 -12.30 0.19 0.83
C LEU A 271 -12.70 -0.36 2.20
N LEU A 272 -11.86 -0.18 3.23
CA LEU A 272 -12.17 -0.65 4.58
C LEU A 272 -13.45 0.02 5.13
N CYS A 273 -13.60 1.33 4.96
CA CYS A 273 -14.82 2.04 5.33
C CYS A 273 -16.07 1.55 4.56
N ALA A 274 -15.92 1.19 3.28
CA ALA A 274 -17.01 0.66 2.49
C ALA A 274 -17.42 -0.75 2.94
N PHE A 275 -16.50 -1.57 3.42
CA PHE A 275 -16.76 -2.92 3.91
C PHE A 275 -17.29 -3.00 5.34
N CYS A 276 -17.26 -1.89 6.10
CA CYS A 276 -17.84 -1.82 7.43
C CYS A 276 -19.35 -2.21 7.45
N PRO A 277 -19.90 -2.51 8.64
CA PRO A 277 -21.35 -2.64 8.85
C PRO A 277 -22.12 -1.40 8.37
N GLN A 278 -23.45 -1.48 8.34
CA GLN A 278 -24.34 -0.35 8.01
C GLN A 278 -24.36 0.73 9.11
N ASP A 279 -23.18 1.25 9.41
CA ASP A 279 -22.92 2.32 10.35
C ASP A 279 -22.05 3.39 9.68
N VAL A 280 -22.08 4.60 10.22
CA VAL A 280 -21.46 5.78 9.62
C VAL A 280 -19.97 5.82 9.95
N SER A 281 -19.13 5.57 8.94
CA SER A 281 -17.70 5.87 9.03
C SER A 281 -17.46 7.33 8.64
N LYS A 282 -16.66 8.04 9.44
CA LYS A 282 -16.25 9.43 9.17
C LYS A 282 -14.73 9.48 9.18
N ILE A 283 -14.13 9.93 8.10
CA ILE A 283 -12.68 9.99 7.93
C ILE A 283 -12.26 11.36 7.42
N ARG A 284 -11.07 11.82 7.82
CA ARG A 284 -10.42 13.00 7.25
C ARG A 284 -9.18 12.57 6.48
N VAL A 285 -9.06 12.98 5.23
CA VAL A 285 -7.89 12.72 4.39
C VAL A 285 -7.37 14.05 3.84
N GLY A 286 -6.10 14.09 3.41
CA GLY A 286 -5.56 15.23 2.69
C GLY A 286 -6.18 15.38 1.29
N LYS A 287 -5.42 15.96 0.37
CA LYS A 287 -5.85 16.10 -1.04
C LYS A 287 -6.15 14.71 -1.64
N LEU A 288 -7.29 14.57 -2.30
CA LEU A 288 -7.67 13.30 -2.94
C LEU A 288 -6.72 12.98 -4.09
N SER A 289 -6.05 11.83 -4.02
CA SER A 289 -5.20 11.33 -5.10
C SER A 289 -6.05 10.84 -6.28
N PRO A 290 -5.54 10.88 -7.53
CA PRO A 290 -6.25 10.33 -8.69
C PRO A 290 -6.66 8.87 -8.47
N TYR A 291 -5.76 8.06 -7.90
CA TYR A 291 -6.02 6.68 -7.51
C TYR A 291 -7.14 6.55 -6.45
N GLY A 292 -7.15 7.44 -5.45
CA GLY A 292 -8.23 7.51 -4.45
C GLY A 292 -9.59 7.82 -5.08
N ILE A 293 -9.65 8.77 -6.02
CA ILE A 293 -10.89 9.14 -6.74
C ILE A 293 -11.41 7.97 -7.56
N GLU A 294 -10.54 7.26 -8.27
CA GLU A 294 -10.93 6.08 -9.04
C GLU A 294 -11.42 4.95 -8.13
N THR A 295 -10.78 4.77 -6.97
CA THR A 295 -11.22 3.80 -5.97
C THR A 295 -12.64 4.12 -5.47
N LEU A 296 -12.96 5.39 -5.20
CA LEU A 296 -14.31 5.82 -4.81
C LEU A 296 -15.36 5.55 -5.91
N ARG A 297 -15.00 5.75 -7.19
CA ARG A 297 -15.89 5.42 -8.33
C ARG A 297 -16.15 3.92 -8.39
N HIS A 298 -15.11 3.11 -8.25
CA HIS A 298 -15.26 1.66 -8.23
C HIS A 298 -16.09 1.18 -7.03
N ILE A 299 -15.88 1.73 -5.83
CA ILE A 299 -16.72 1.41 -4.67
C ILE A 299 -18.21 1.71 -4.94
N ARG A 300 -18.51 2.86 -5.53
CA ARG A 300 -19.89 3.20 -5.91
C ARG A 300 -20.47 2.19 -6.90
N ASP A 301 -19.71 1.83 -7.93
CA ASP A 301 -20.22 0.99 -9.02
C ASP A 301 -20.40 -0.48 -8.60
N PHE A 302 -19.51 -1.00 -7.75
CA PHE A 302 -19.55 -2.39 -7.29
C PHE A 302 -20.37 -2.61 -6.01
N LEU A 303 -20.25 -1.71 -5.03
CA LEU A 303 -20.85 -1.88 -3.69
C LEU A 303 -22.08 -0.98 -3.49
N GLY A 304 -22.36 -0.05 -4.40
CA GLY A 304 -23.45 0.93 -4.25
C GLY A 304 -23.22 1.97 -3.14
N VAL A 305 -22.05 1.94 -2.48
CA VAL A 305 -21.71 2.86 -1.38
C VAL A 305 -21.30 4.21 -1.93
N LYS A 306 -21.92 5.28 -1.42
CA LYS A 306 -21.60 6.66 -1.77
C LYS A 306 -20.96 7.37 -0.59
N PHE A 307 -19.84 8.06 -0.86
CA PHE A 307 -19.19 8.93 0.11
C PHE A 307 -19.72 10.35 -0.03
N ALA A 308 -20.17 10.93 1.08
CA ALA A 308 -20.41 12.36 1.19
C ALA A 308 -19.08 13.06 1.45
N ILE A 309 -18.62 13.85 0.48
CA ILE A 309 -17.32 14.52 0.49
C ILE A 309 -17.56 15.99 0.87
N LYS A 310 -16.93 16.45 1.95
CA LYS A 310 -16.97 17.86 2.39
C LYS A 310 -15.55 18.40 2.51
N PRO A 311 -15.13 19.34 1.65
CA PRO A 311 -13.83 19.98 1.80
C PRO A 311 -13.83 20.88 3.04
N ASP A 312 -12.68 20.96 3.70
CA ASP A 312 -12.40 21.85 4.82
C ASP A 312 -11.34 22.88 4.40
N PRO A 313 -11.75 24.10 3.98
CA PRO A 313 -10.83 25.11 3.46
C PRO A 313 -9.80 25.59 4.47
N SER A 314 -10.07 25.42 5.77
CA SER A 314 -9.18 25.90 6.84
C SER A 314 -7.92 25.05 6.99
N THR A 315 -8.04 23.75 6.72
CA THR A 315 -6.96 22.76 6.86
C THR A 315 -6.46 22.25 5.51
N GLY A 316 -7.16 22.57 4.41
CA GLY A 316 -6.87 22.00 3.09
C GLY A 316 -7.24 20.51 2.98
N THR A 317 -7.88 19.95 4.00
CA THR A 317 -8.26 18.54 4.08
C THR A 317 -9.69 18.31 3.58
N VAL A 318 -10.05 17.03 3.44
CA VAL A 318 -11.36 16.59 2.99
C VAL A 318 -11.93 15.61 4.00
N ILE A 319 -13.14 15.89 4.48
CA ILE A 319 -13.89 14.98 5.35
C ILE A 319 -14.81 14.13 4.47
N LEU A 320 -14.65 12.82 4.53
CA LEU A 320 -15.53 11.87 3.88
C LEU A 320 -16.39 11.13 4.90
N LYS A 321 -17.66 10.91 4.56
CA LYS A 321 -18.60 10.11 5.35
C LYS A 321 -19.27 9.08 4.47
N CYS A 322 -19.34 7.84 4.92
CA CYS A 322 -20.08 6.79 4.22
C CYS A 322 -20.82 5.89 5.21
N VAL A 323 -21.86 5.22 4.71
CA VAL A 323 -22.48 4.08 5.37
C VAL A 323 -21.93 2.83 4.69
N GLY A 324 -21.36 1.91 5.46
CA GLY A 324 -20.77 0.68 4.92
C GLY A 324 -21.81 -0.24 4.27
N CYS A 325 -21.36 -1.13 3.39
CA CYS A 325 -22.22 -2.08 2.68
C CYS A 325 -22.71 -3.23 3.56
N GLY A 326 -22.16 -3.40 4.77
CA GLY A 326 -22.55 -4.48 5.65
C GLY A 326 -21.93 -5.83 5.30
N LEU A 327 -20.73 -5.83 4.72
CA LEU A 327 -20.08 -7.07 4.31
C LEU A 327 -19.79 -7.96 5.53
N LYS A 328 -20.46 -9.11 5.56
CA LYS A 328 -20.20 -10.18 6.53
C LYS A 328 -19.35 -11.25 5.88
N ASN A 329 -18.53 -11.94 6.66
CA ASN A 329 -17.79 -13.09 6.16
C ASN A 329 -18.76 -14.24 5.81
N LEU A 330 -19.19 -14.29 4.55
CA LEU A 330 -20.10 -15.31 4.01
C LEU A 330 -19.51 -16.73 4.04
N SER A 331 -18.19 -16.83 4.15
CA SER A 331 -17.48 -18.09 3.99
C SER A 331 -17.45 -18.94 5.26
N ARG A 332 -17.69 -18.32 6.42
CA ARG A 332 -17.63 -18.99 7.72
C ARG A 332 -18.93 -19.75 8.01
N LYS A 333 -18.80 -21.01 8.44
CA LYS A 333 -19.92 -21.73 9.05
C LYS A 333 -20.20 -21.12 10.42
N VAL A 334 -21.42 -20.64 10.65
CA VAL A 334 -21.90 -20.29 11.99
C VAL A 334 -21.96 -21.59 12.77
N SER A 335 -20.98 -21.79 13.67
CA SER A 335 -20.97 -22.86 14.66
C SER A 335 -21.62 -22.36 15.94
#